data_AF-X1EDF5-F1
#
_entry.id   AF-X1EDF5-F1
#
_cell.length_a   1.000
_cell.length_b   1.000
_cell.length_c   1.000
_cell.angle_alpha   90.00
_cell.angle_beta   90.00
_cell.angle_gamma   90.00
#
_symmetry.space_group_name_H-M   'P 1'
#
loop_
_entity.id
_entity.type
_entity.pdbx_description
1 polymer ?
#
loop_
_entity_poly.entity_id
_entity_poly.type
_entity_poly.pdbx_seq_one_letter_code
_entity_poly.pdbx_strand_id
1 'polypeptide(L)'
;MGEAAKEDPKVIIFLGRTVEGFNTFLTERNLNVIETELLALFVIDAMENFENRDREASNILIKEILALTNVEDGETAVEVTRQFGRLCDSYRTLFQTLTGKENVTEKKDV
;
A
#
# COMPACT_ATOMS: atom_id res chain seq x y z
N MET A 1 17.75 3.37 40.88
CA MET A 1 16.53 3.74 40.14
C MET A 1 16.77 3.38 38.69
N GLY A 2 16.23 2.27 38.21
CA GLY A 2 16.33 1.87 36.81
C GLY A 2 15.10 2.37 36.08
N GLU A 3 15.28 3.24 35.09
CA GLU A 3 14.22 3.58 34.15
C GLU A 3 13.82 2.30 33.41
N ALA A 4 12.56 1.89 33.57
CA ALA A 4 11.98 0.86 32.74
C ALA A 4 11.97 1.39 31.30
N ALA A 5 12.72 0.73 30.42
CA ALA A 5 12.64 0.97 28.99
C ALA A 5 11.17 0.86 28.58
N LYS A 6 10.58 1.96 28.12
CA LYS A 6 9.26 1.92 27.48
C LYS A 6 9.43 1.06 26.25
N GLU A 7 8.94 -0.18 26.29
CA GLU A 7 8.83 -1.00 25.09
C GLU A 7 7.98 -0.23 24.09
N ASP A 8 8.54 0.01 22.90
CA ASP A 8 7.80 0.62 21.81
C ASP A 8 6.53 -0.20 21.57
N PRO A 9 5.35 0.43 21.45
CA PRO A 9 4.10 -0.28 21.29
C PRO A 9 4.22 -1.19 20.07
N LYS A 10 4.04 -2.50 20.29
CA LYS A 10 4.07 -3.51 19.24
C LYS A 10 2.93 -3.21 18.27
N VAL A 11 3.26 -2.55 17.16
CA VAL A 11 2.27 -2.15 16.15
C VAL A 11 1.82 -3.42 15.42
N ILE A 12 0.67 -3.96 15.84
CA ILE A 12 -0.04 -5.01 15.13
C ILE A 12 -0.90 -4.32 14.07
N ILE A 13 -0.41 -4.26 12.83
CA ILE A 13 -1.18 -3.73 11.72
C ILE A 13 -2.19 -4.79 11.31
N PHE A 14 -3.47 -4.51 11.53
CA PHE A 14 -4.57 -5.33 11.03
C PHE A 14 -4.64 -5.19 9.50
N LEU A 15 -3.83 -5.97 8.79
CA LEU A 15 -3.81 -6.04 7.32
C LEU A 15 -5.14 -6.51 6.72
N GLY A 16 -5.97 -7.21 7.52
CA GLY A 16 -7.17 -7.91 7.06
C GLY A 16 -8.16 -7.05 6.27
N ARG A 17 -8.69 -5.95 6.82
CA ARG A 17 -9.84 -5.26 6.20
C ARG A 17 -9.52 -4.53 4.90
N THR A 18 -8.31 -4.00 4.75
CA THR A 18 -7.97 -3.17 3.57
C THR A 18 -7.48 -4.04 2.41
N VAL A 19 -6.71 -5.10 2.69
CA VAL A 19 -6.31 -6.11 1.70
C VAL A 19 -7.53 -6.90 1.20
N GLU A 20 -8.46 -7.22 2.10
CA GLU A 20 -9.72 -7.86 1.75
C GLU A 20 -10.55 -7.01 0.77
N GLY A 21 -10.51 -5.67 0.88
CA GLY A 21 -11.17 -4.78 -0.07
C GLY A 21 -10.61 -4.87 -1.49
N PHE A 22 -9.28 -4.95 -1.64
CA PHE A 22 -8.64 -5.11 -2.95
C PHE A 22 -8.97 -6.48 -3.57
N ASN A 23 -8.84 -7.57 -2.80
CA ASN A 23 -9.18 -8.91 -3.29
C ASN A 23 -10.68 -9.10 -3.57
N THR A 24 -11.55 -8.43 -2.81
CA THR A 24 -12.99 -8.37 -3.10
C THR A 24 -13.23 -7.71 -4.45
N PHE A 25 -12.62 -6.55 -4.69
CA PHE A 25 -12.70 -5.86 -5.98
C PHE A 25 -12.21 -6.74 -7.14
N LEU A 26 -11.08 -7.45 -6.97
CA LEU A 26 -10.57 -8.38 -7.98
C LEU A 26 -11.58 -9.50 -8.28
N THR A 27 -12.17 -10.07 -7.23
CA THR A 27 -13.19 -11.13 -7.35
C THR A 27 -14.44 -10.63 -8.08
N GLU A 28 -14.93 -9.42 -7.75
CA GLU A 28 -16.08 -8.78 -8.42
C GLU A 28 -15.83 -8.53 -9.91
N ARG A 29 -14.56 -8.44 -10.32
CA ARG A 29 -14.13 -8.24 -11.71
C ARG A 29 -13.69 -9.53 -12.41
N ASN A 30 -13.87 -10.70 -11.79
CA ASN A 30 -13.38 -11.99 -12.28
C ASN A 30 -11.87 -12.02 -12.55
N LEU A 31 -11.10 -11.31 -11.71
CA LEU A 31 -9.64 -11.29 -11.75
C LEU A 31 -9.07 -12.25 -10.69
N ASN A 32 -7.80 -12.62 -10.89
CA ASN A 32 -7.09 -13.44 -9.91
C ASN A 32 -6.78 -12.63 -8.65
N VAL A 33 -7.15 -13.17 -7.50
CA VAL A 33 -6.78 -12.59 -6.19
C VAL A 33 -5.28 -12.75 -5.93
N ILE A 34 -4.71 -11.83 -5.15
CA ILE A 34 -3.32 -11.90 -4.70
C ILE A 34 -3.32 -12.40 -3.25
N GLU A 35 -2.39 -13.29 -2.90
CA GLU A 35 -2.21 -13.73 -1.52
C GLU A 35 -2.01 -12.52 -0.59
N THR A 36 -2.68 -12.53 0.56
CA THR A 36 -2.73 -11.38 1.48
C THR A 36 -1.34 -10.94 1.91
N GLU A 37 -0.47 -11.90 2.21
CA GLU A 37 0.91 -11.69 2.62
C GLU A 37 1.73 -11.03 1.51
N LEU A 38 1.55 -11.49 0.26
CA LEU A 38 2.24 -10.92 -0.90
C LEU A 38 1.74 -9.49 -1.19
N LEU A 39 0.43 -9.25 -1.08
CA LEU A 39 -0.12 -7.90 -1.26
C LEU A 39 0.41 -6.93 -0.19
N ALA A 40 0.60 -7.40 1.04
CA ALA A 40 1.20 -6.59 2.10
C ALA A 40 2.65 -6.21 1.78
N LEU A 41 3.44 -7.13 1.21
CA LEU A 41 4.81 -6.85 0.75
C LEU A 41 4.79 -5.80 -0.38
N PHE A 42 3.90 -5.94 -1.36
CA PHE A 42 3.76 -4.95 -2.43
C PHE A 42 3.39 -3.56 -1.91
N VAL A 43 2.56 -3.46 -0.86
CA VAL A 43 2.26 -2.17 -0.23
C VAL A 43 3.53 -1.57 0.38
N ILE A 44 4.36 -2.35 1.06
CA ILE A 44 5.63 -1.89 1.63
C ILE A 44 6.56 -1.41 0.51
N ASP A 45 6.77 -2.22 -0.52
CA ASP A 45 7.63 -1.87 -1.67
C ASP A 45 7.13 -0.60 -2.37
N ALA A 46 5.81 -0.45 -2.53
CA ALA A 46 5.22 0.75 -3.12
C ALA A 46 5.52 2.01 -2.28
N MET A 47 5.46 1.90 -0.95
CA MET A 47 5.77 3.00 -0.05
C MET A 47 7.26 3.36 -0.10
N GLU A 48 8.15 2.37 -0.06
CA GLU A 48 9.60 2.58 -0.17
C GLU A 48 9.99 3.20 -1.51
N ASN A 49 9.43 2.69 -2.62
CA ASN A 49 9.65 3.25 -3.95
C ASN A 49 9.18 4.72 -4.04
N PHE A 50 8.06 5.05 -3.40
CA PHE A 50 7.56 6.42 -3.34
C PHE A 50 8.48 7.34 -2.54
N GLU A 51 8.93 6.90 -1.35
CA GLU A 51 9.85 7.67 -0.50
C GLU A 51 11.18 7.93 -1.21
N ASN A 52 11.70 6.93 -1.92
CA ASN A 52 12.94 7.01 -2.69
C ASN A 52 12.79 7.70 -4.05
N ARG A 53 11.56 8.06 -4.46
CA ARG A 53 11.23 8.60 -5.79
C ARG A 53 11.66 7.68 -6.94
N ASP A 54 11.67 6.38 -6.69
CA ASP A 54 12.06 5.37 -7.68
C ASP A 54 10.87 5.03 -8.59
N ARG A 55 10.82 5.74 -9.71
CA ARG A 55 9.77 5.55 -10.73
C ARG A 55 9.92 4.22 -11.46
N GLU A 56 11.14 3.72 -11.64
CA GLU A 56 11.38 2.49 -12.39
C GLU A 56 10.91 1.28 -11.58
N ALA A 57 11.30 1.20 -10.31
CA ALA A 57 10.83 0.19 -9.38
C ALA A 57 9.30 0.23 -9.21
N SER A 58 8.71 1.42 -9.12
CA SER A 58 7.25 1.58 -9.08
C SER A 58 6.57 0.98 -10.32
N ASN A 59 7.12 1.21 -11.51
CA ASN A 59 6.55 0.66 -12.75
C ASN A 59 6.70 -0.86 -12.84
N ILE A 60 7.80 -1.42 -12.32
CA ILE A 60 8.02 -2.87 -12.27
C ILE A 60 6.98 -3.51 -11.34
N LEU A 61 6.79 -2.95 -10.14
CA LEU A 61 5.82 -3.42 -9.17
C LEU A 61 4.38 -3.44 -9.73
N ILE A 62 3.96 -2.35 -10.41
CA ILE A 62 2.63 -2.32 -11.04
C ILE A 62 2.49 -3.38 -12.13
N LYS A 63 3.52 -3.62 -12.94
CA LYS A 63 3.49 -4.69 -13.96
C LYS A 63 3.33 -6.07 -13.33
N GLU A 64 3.98 -6.32 -12.20
CA GLU A 64 3.88 -7.58 -11.47
C GLU A 64 2.48 -7.80 -10.90
N ILE A 65 1.88 -6.77 -10.30
CA ILE A 65 0.48 -6.80 -9.83
C ILE A 65 -0.49 -7.08 -10.99
N LEU A 66 -0.31 -6.42 -12.13
CA LEU A 66 -1.16 -6.63 -13.31
C LEU A 66 -1.00 -8.05 -13.90
N ALA A 67 0.21 -8.59 -13.88
CA ALA A 67 0.47 -9.97 -14.32
C ALA A 67 -0.21 -11.00 -13.40
N LEU A 68 -0.12 -10.80 -12.09
CA LEU A 68 -0.74 -11.70 -11.10
C LEU A 68 -2.27 -11.69 -11.15
N THR A 69 -2.86 -10.52 -11.44
CA THR A 69 -4.32 -10.35 -11.50
C THR A 69 -4.95 -10.84 -12.81
N ASN A 70 -4.13 -11.22 -13.80
CA ASN A 70 -4.56 -11.66 -15.14
C ASN A 70 -5.44 -10.63 -15.87
N VAL A 71 -5.02 -9.36 -15.84
CA VAL A 71 -5.71 -8.29 -16.56
C VAL A 71 -5.28 -8.28 -18.02
N GLU A 72 -6.26 -8.33 -18.94
CA GLU A 72 -6.01 -8.33 -20.39
C GLU A 72 -6.32 -7.00 -21.07
N ASP A 73 -7.15 -6.15 -20.46
CA ASP A 73 -7.59 -4.88 -21.04
C ASP A 73 -7.04 -3.65 -20.27
N GLY A 74 -6.85 -2.56 -21.02
CA GLY A 74 -6.26 -1.34 -20.49
C GLY A 74 -7.14 -0.59 -19.48
N GLU A 75 -8.47 -0.70 -19.59
CA GLU A 75 -9.39 -0.01 -18.68
C GLU A 75 -9.35 -0.64 -17.29
N THR A 76 -9.44 -1.97 -17.24
CA THR A 76 -9.29 -2.75 -16.01
C THR A 76 -7.90 -2.57 -15.41
N ALA A 77 -6.84 -2.48 -16.22
CA ALA A 77 -5.48 -2.25 -15.72
C ALA A 77 -5.36 -0.91 -14.98
N VAL A 78 -5.97 0.14 -15.53
CA VAL A 78 -6.03 1.45 -14.88
C VAL A 78 -6.80 1.37 -13.56
N GLU A 79 -7.93 0.66 -13.54
CA GLU A 79 -8.74 0.53 -12.32
C GLU A 79 -8.04 -0.30 -11.24
N VAL A 80 -7.39 -1.43 -11.59
CA VAL A 80 -6.58 -2.23 -10.66
C VAL A 80 -5.47 -1.38 -10.06
N THR A 81 -4.74 -0.64 -10.89
CA THR A 81 -3.68 0.28 -10.42
C THR A 81 -4.24 1.34 -9.48
N ARG A 82 -5.43 1.89 -9.77
CA ARG A 82 -6.11 2.87 -8.91
C ARG A 82 -6.52 2.30 -7.56
N GLN A 83 -7.10 1.09 -7.54
CA GLN A 83 -7.51 0.43 -6.30
C GLN A 83 -6.29 0.07 -5.44
N PHE A 84 -5.20 -0.38 -6.07
CA PHE A 84 -3.93 -0.60 -5.38
C PHE A 84 -3.36 0.71 -4.81
N GLY A 85 -3.41 1.82 -5.54
CA GLY A 85 -3.01 3.13 -5.03
C GLY A 85 -3.79 3.55 -3.78
N ARG A 86 -5.11 3.32 -3.75
CA ARG A 86 -5.97 3.58 -2.58
C ARG A 86 -5.59 2.71 -1.38
N LEU A 87 -5.22 1.46 -1.63
CA LEU A 87 -4.70 0.54 -0.61
C LEU A 87 -3.43 1.13 0.02
N CYS A 88 -2.45 1.52 -0.80
CA CYS A 88 -1.20 2.12 -0.33
C CYS A 88 -1.42 3.43 0.44
N ASP A 89 -2.30 4.31 -0.04
CA ASP A 89 -2.64 5.56 0.67
C ASP A 89 -3.24 5.29 2.06
N SER A 90 -4.13 4.30 2.15
CA SER A 90 -4.75 3.91 3.43
C SER A 90 -3.70 3.45 4.44
N TYR A 91 -2.73 2.63 4.00
CA TYR A 91 -1.62 2.21 4.86
C TYR A 91 -0.69 3.35 5.19
N ARG A 92 -0.33 4.21 4.22
CA ARG A 92 0.52 5.38 4.48
C ARG A 92 -0.08 6.28 5.56
N THR A 93 -1.37 6.60 5.47
CA THR A 93 -2.07 7.38 6.49
C THR A 93 -2.06 6.68 7.86
N LEU A 94 -2.28 5.36 7.88
CA LEU A 94 -2.22 4.58 9.11
C LEU A 94 -0.82 4.62 9.75
N PHE A 95 0.23 4.40 8.95
CA PHE A 95 1.62 4.44 9.40
C PHE A 95 2.03 5.83 9.89
N GLN A 96 1.63 6.91 9.21
CA GLN A 96 1.87 8.29 9.65
C GLN A 96 1.19 8.56 11.00
N THR A 97 -0.05 8.10 11.17
CA THR A 97 -0.80 8.25 12.43
C THR A 97 -0.11 7.51 13.58
N LEU A 98 0.36 6.29 13.33
CA LEU A 98 1.03 5.46 14.33
C LEU A 98 2.42 5.97 14.70
N THR A 99 3.15 6.55 13.74
CA THR A 99 4.51 7.06 13.97
C THR A 99 4.55 8.49 14.50
N GLY A 100 3.41 9.17 14.60
CA GLY A 100 3.32 10.56 15.05
C GLY A 100 4.00 11.56 14.10
N LYS A 101 4.34 11.15 12.87
CA LYS A 101 4.86 12.06 11.84
C LYS A 101 3.69 12.87 11.28
N GLU A 102 3.49 14.08 11.83
CA GLU A 102 2.52 15.04 11.32
C GLU A 102 2.77 15.36 9.84
N ASN A 103 1.68 15.56 9.09
CA ASN A 103 1.72 16.08 7.74
C ASN A 103 2.41 17.45 7.74
N VAL A 104 3.68 17.50 7.34
CA VAL A 104 4.29 18.74 6.85
C VAL A 104 3.65 19.02 5.49
N THR A 105 2.45 19.59 5.54
CA THR A 105 1.86 20.25 4.38
C THR A 105 2.63 21.56 4.26
N GLU A 106 3.76 21.56 3.54
CA GLU A 106 4.36 22.80 3.08
C GLU A 106 3.32 23.48 2.18
N LYS A 107 2.53 24.37 2.77
CA LYS A 107 1.90 25.44 2.00
C LYS A 107 3.05 26.24 1.41
N LYS A 108 3.34 26.01 0.13
CA LYS A 108 4.06 26.99 -0.68
C LYS A 108 3.15 28.20 -0.84
N ASP A 109 3.27 29.15 0.08
CA ASP A 109 2.97 30.54 -0.22
C ASP A 109 4.08 31.06 -1.14
N VAL A 110 3.85 31.06 -2.46
CA VAL A 110 4.28 32.09 -3.42
C VAL A 110 3.34 32.06 -4.62
#